data_AF-A0A9X7RFU0-F1
#
_entry.id   AF-A0A9X7RFU0-F1
#
_cell.length_a   1.000
_cell.length_b   1.000
_cell.length_c   1.000
_cell.angle_alpha   90.00
_cell.angle_beta   90.00
_cell.angle_gamma   90.00
#
_symmetry.space_group_name_H-M   'P 1'
#
loop_
_entity.id
_entity.type
_entity.pdbx_description
1 polymer ?
#
loop_
_entity_poly.entity_id
_entity_poly.type
_entity_poly.pdbx_seq_one_letter_code
_entity_poly.pdbx_strand_id
1 'polypeptide(L)'
;MRLPKLLTALFFLLIALPASAQTYNVEAGPIWNNGDAQAKCPRVCGGLGTRWNGQWHTTVQGQMSVCACEKASPGGEIQAGPIWNDADAQGKCPGICFGNGLSWSGQWRTTVQGRMSVCDCR
;
A
#
# COMPACT_ATOMS: atom_id res chain seq x y z
N MET A 1 6.06 -28.44 57.61
CA MET A 1 4.94 -28.26 56.65
C MET A 1 5.16 -26.95 55.90
N ARG A 2 5.13 -26.97 54.57
CA ARG A 2 5.69 -25.93 53.69
C ARG A 2 4.63 -24.88 53.33
N LEU A 3 5.00 -23.61 53.47
CA LEU A 3 4.24 -22.41 53.11
C LEU A 3 3.99 -22.38 51.57
N PRO A 4 2.77 -22.12 51.07
CA PRO A 4 2.54 -21.96 49.64
C PRO A 4 3.05 -20.59 49.20
N LYS A 5 4.05 -20.59 48.33
CA LYS A 5 4.59 -19.39 47.70
C LYS A 5 3.53 -18.82 46.77
N LEU A 6 3.07 -17.61 47.08
CA LEU A 6 2.37 -16.72 46.17
C LEU A 6 3.22 -16.58 44.89
N LEU A 7 2.81 -17.27 43.82
CA LEU A 7 3.34 -17.04 42.48
C LEU A 7 2.52 -15.90 41.86
N THR A 8 2.98 -14.67 42.06
CA THR A 8 2.47 -13.50 41.34
C THR A 8 2.90 -13.62 39.89
N ALA A 9 2.01 -14.08 39.01
CA ALA A 9 2.25 -14.10 37.57
C ALA A 9 2.22 -12.65 37.05
N LEU A 10 3.40 -12.05 36.88
CA LEU A 10 3.55 -10.75 36.24
C LEU A 10 3.40 -10.92 34.71
N PHE A 11 2.18 -10.77 34.21
CA PHE A 11 1.90 -10.81 32.78
C PHE A 11 2.38 -9.49 32.14
N PHE A 12 3.60 -9.48 31.60
CA PHE A 12 4.08 -8.36 30.78
C PHE A 12 3.26 -8.30 29.49
N LEU A 13 2.25 -7.43 29.47
CA LEU A 13 1.51 -7.07 28.27
C LEU A 13 2.45 -6.24 27.37
N LEU A 14 3.09 -6.90 26.40
CA LEU A 14 3.82 -6.22 25.33
C LEU A 14 2.82 -5.43 24.48
N ILE A 15 2.64 -4.15 24.80
CA ILE A 15 1.88 -3.22 23.97
C ILE A 15 2.72 -2.97 22.72
N ALA A 16 2.43 -3.68 21.63
CA ALA A 16 2.95 -3.37 20.31
C ALA A 16 2.37 -2.02 19.87
N LEU A 17 3.18 -0.97 19.91
CA LEU A 17 2.83 0.32 19.34
C LEU A 17 2.71 0.16 17.82
N PRO A 18 1.60 0.57 17.18
CA PRO A 18 1.50 0.50 15.73
C PRO A 18 2.56 1.41 15.12
N ALA A 19 3.42 0.86 14.28
CA ALA A 19 4.37 1.64 13.48
C ALA A 19 3.56 2.48 12.49
N SER A 20 3.43 3.78 12.75
CA SER A 20 2.77 4.71 11.84
C SER A 20 3.66 4.92 10.62
N ALA A 21 3.21 4.46 9.45
CA ALA A 21 3.81 4.85 8.19
C ALA A 21 3.76 6.39 8.07
N GLN A 22 4.91 7.00 7.74
CA GLN A 22 4.99 8.45 7.57
C GLN A 22 4.10 8.85 6.39
N THR A 23 2.93 9.41 6.73
CA THR A 23 1.92 9.85 5.78
C THR A 23 1.90 11.38 5.75
N TYR A 24 1.81 11.97 4.57
CA TYR A 24 1.66 13.40 4.39
C TYR A 24 0.64 13.70 3.29
N ASN A 25 0.00 14.86 3.38
CA ASN A 25 -1.03 15.29 2.43
C ASN A 25 -0.41 16.02 1.24
N VAL A 26 -0.83 15.65 0.02
CA VAL A 26 -0.39 16.25 -1.24
C VAL A 26 -1.60 16.82 -1.97
N GLU A 27 -1.51 18.06 -2.41
CA GLU A 27 -2.56 18.73 -3.19
C GLU A 27 -2.83 17.98 -4.51
N ALA A 28 -4.12 17.77 -4.79
CA ALA A 28 -4.59 17.00 -5.94
C ALA A 28 -5.56 17.78 -6.83
N GLY A 29 -5.78 19.06 -6.54
CA GLY A 29 -6.89 19.83 -7.12
C GLY A 29 -8.24 19.33 -6.60
N PRO A 30 -9.37 19.66 -7.26
CA PRO A 30 -10.68 19.23 -6.82
C PRO A 30 -10.86 17.72 -7.00
N ILE A 31 -11.32 17.02 -5.95
CA ILE A 31 -11.78 15.64 -5.99
C ILE A 31 -13.29 15.60 -5.70
N TRP A 32 -14.06 15.00 -6.61
CA TRP A 32 -15.52 15.04 -6.55
C TRP A 32 -16.16 13.87 -5.79
N ASN A 33 -15.48 12.73 -5.76
CA ASN A 33 -15.93 11.51 -5.09
C ASN A 33 -14.77 10.52 -4.95
N ASN A 34 -15.04 9.37 -4.33
CA ASN A 34 -14.02 8.34 -4.09
C ASN A 34 -13.47 7.70 -5.38
N GLY A 35 -14.29 7.57 -6.43
CA GLY A 35 -13.84 7.07 -7.73
C GLY A 35 -12.84 8.01 -8.40
N ASP A 36 -13.09 9.32 -8.31
CA ASP A 36 -12.17 10.35 -8.77
C ASP A 36 -10.84 10.32 -7.97
N ALA A 37 -10.90 10.13 -6.65
CA ALA A 37 -9.72 9.93 -5.82
C ALA A 37 -8.90 8.70 -6.24
N GLN A 38 -9.57 7.57 -6.51
CA GLN A 38 -8.93 6.34 -6.97
C GLN A 38 -8.22 6.51 -8.32
N ALA A 39 -8.71 7.39 -9.17
CA ALA A 39 -8.06 7.72 -10.44
C ALA A 39 -6.88 8.70 -10.29
N LYS A 40 -7.03 9.73 -9.44
CA LYS A 40 -6.04 10.82 -9.30
C LYS A 40 -4.92 10.50 -8.32
N CYS A 41 -5.26 10.05 -7.11
CA CYS A 41 -4.32 9.98 -6.01
C CYS A 41 -3.14 9.02 -6.23
N PRO A 42 -3.30 7.84 -6.87
CA PRO A 42 -2.15 7.00 -7.21
C PRO A 42 -1.12 7.74 -8.07
N ARG A 43 -1.59 8.57 -9.01
CA ARG A 43 -0.69 9.36 -9.87
C ARG A 43 -0.05 10.52 -9.13
N VAL A 44 -0.80 11.22 -8.28
CA VAL A 44 -0.29 12.33 -7.46
C VAL A 44 0.84 11.85 -6.55
N CYS A 45 0.63 10.77 -5.80
CA CYS A 45 1.66 10.21 -4.93
C CYS A 45 2.80 9.55 -5.73
N GLY A 46 2.46 8.81 -6.80
CA GLY A 46 3.45 8.14 -7.65
C GLY A 46 4.44 9.11 -8.30
N GLY A 47 4.00 10.32 -8.67
CA GLY A 47 4.88 11.38 -9.17
C GLY A 47 5.94 11.86 -8.16
N LEU A 48 5.78 11.53 -6.88
CA LEU A 48 6.69 11.87 -5.79
C LEU A 48 7.50 10.65 -5.30
N GLY A 49 7.41 9.49 -5.96
CA GLY A 49 8.02 8.25 -5.50
C GLY A 49 7.39 7.72 -4.21
N THR A 50 6.14 8.08 -3.95
CA THR A 50 5.35 7.59 -2.81
C THR A 50 4.10 6.87 -3.30
N ARG A 51 3.39 6.20 -2.40
CA ARG A 51 2.13 5.53 -2.71
C ARG A 51 0.97 6.19 -2.00
N TRP A 52 -0.18 6.16 -2.65
CA TRP A 52 -1.42 6.60 -2.02
C TRP A 52 -1.86 5.54 -1.01
N ASN A 53 -2.18 5.95 0.22
CA ASN A 53 -2.62 5.03 1.27
C ASN A 53 -4.15 4.77 1.24
N GLY A 54 -4.85 5.29 0.23
CA GLY A 54 -6.31 5.17 0.08
C GLY A 54 -7.12 6.29 0.76
N GLN A 55 -6.48 7.19 1.51
CA GLN A 55 -7.16 8.31 2.17
C GLN A 55 -7.05 9.60 1.35
N TRP A 56 -8.14 10.35 1.31
CA TRP A 56 -8.20 11.68 0.70
C TRP A 56 -9.25 12.51 1.44
N HIS A 57 -9.16 13.83 1.34
CA HIS A 57 -10.23 14.72 1.80
C HIS A 57 -10.19 16.06 1.08
N THR A 58 -11.33 16.72 1.04
CA THR A 58 -11.48 18.08 0.51
C THR A 58 -11.00 19.09 1.55
N THR A 59 -10.08 19.96 1.16
CA THR A 59 -9.59 21.07 1.99
C THR A 59 -10.32 22.37 1.69
N VAL A 60 -10.70 22.59 0.42
CA VAL A 60 -11.52 23.72 -0.02
C VAL A 60 -12.61 23.22 -0.96
N GLN A 61 -13.87 23.38 -0.56
CA GLN A 61 -15.02 22.84 -1.29
C GLN A 61 -15.04 23.32 -2.75
N GLY A 62 -15.06 22.35 -3.68
CA GLY A 62 -15.10 22.61 -5.12
C GLY A 62 -13.80 23.13 -5.74
N GLN A 63 -12.72 23.27 -4.96
CA GLN A 63 -11.45 23.85 -5.44
C GLN A 63 -10.24 22.96 -5.16
N MET A 64 -10.12 22.43 -3.93
CA MET A 64 -8.92 21.72 -3.51
C MET A 64 -9.23 20.52 -2.61
N SER A 65 -8.51 19.45 -2.86
CA SER A 65 -8.49 18.23 -2.07
C SER A 65 -7.05 17.74 -1.99
N VAL A 66 -6.79 16.89 -1.01
CA VAL A 66 -5.47 16.30 -0.80
C VAL A 66 -5.54 14.78 -0.82
N CYS A 67 -4.48 14.16 -1.34
CA CYS A 67 -4.23 12.73 -1.25
C CYS A 67 -3.23 12.46 -0.13
N ALA A 68 -3.50 11.46 0.70
CA ALA A 68 -2.56 11.04 1.73
C ALA A 68 -1.52 10.08 1.13
N CYS A 69 -0.31 10.58 0.96
CA CYS A 69 0.81 9.85 0.39
C CYS A 69 1.73 9.34 1.50
N GLU A 70 2.26 8.13 1.33
CA GLU A 70 3.20 7.52 2.27
C GLU A 70 4.38 6.90 1.52
N LYS A 71 5.51 6.75 2.22
CA LYS A 71 6.72 6.18 1.63
C LYS A 71 6.41 4.86 0.93
N ALA A 72 6.85 4.73 -0.33
CA ALA A 72 6.70 3.49 -1.07
C ALA A 72 7.36 2.34 -0.29
N SER A 73 6.75 1.16 -0.37
CA SER A 73 7.37 -0.07 0.16
C SER A 73 8.76 -0.25 -0.44
N PRO A 74 9.72 -0.91 0.23
CA PRO A 74 11.11 -1.05 -0.22
C PRO A 74 11.30 -1.89 -1.50
N GLY A 75 10.27 -2.06 -2.33
CA GLY A 75 10.25 -3.01 -3.43
C GLY A 75 9.98 -4.44 -2.98
N GLY A 76 9.76 -5.33 -3.95
CA GLY A 76 9.52 -6.75 -3.77
C GLY A 76 8.36 -7.27 -4.62
N GLU A 77 7.94 -8.48 -4.28
CA GLU A 77 6.89 -9.20 -4.99
C GLU A 77 5.50 -8.74 -4.55
N ILE A 78 4.76 -8.08 -5.45
CA ILE A 78 3.41 -7.57 -5.22
C ILE A 78 2.39 -8.49 -5.88
N GLN A 79 1.34 -8.86 -5.14
CA GLN A 79 0.26 -9.73 -5.63
C GLN A 79 -0.47 -9.12 -6.82
N ALA A 80 -0.66 -9.93 -7.88
CA ALA A 80 -1.22 -9.50 -9.15
C ALA A 80 -2.49 -10.25 -9.56
N GLY A 81 -2.97 -11.19 -8.73
CA GLY A 81 -3.97 -12.16 -9.16
C GLY A 81 -3.39 -13.14 -10.19
N PRO A 82 -4.22 -13.89 -10.93
CA PRO A 82 -3.73 -14.83 -11.94
C PRO A 82 -3.07 -14.07 -13.11
N ILE A 83 -1.88 -14.50 -13.51
CA ILE A 83 -1.21 -14.10 -14.75
C ILE A 83 -1.02 -15.34 -15.62
N TRP A 84 -1.47 -15.27 -16.87
CA TRP A 84 -1.49 -16.44 -17.77
C TRP A 84 -0.26 -16.57 -18.67
N ASN A 85 0.37 -15.44 -19.01
CA ASN A 85 1.54 -15.36 -19.88
C ASN A 85 2.21 -13.99 -19.76
N ASP A 86 3.32 -13.80 -20.48
CA ASP A 86 4.09 -12.55 -20.44
C ASP A 86 3.30 -11.33 -20.94
N ALA A 87 2.43 -11.49 -21.93
CA ALA A 87 1.60 -10.38 -22.42
C ALA A 87 0.58 -9.93 -21.36
N ASP A 88 -0.02 -10.87 -20.62
CA ASP A 88 -0.89 -10.59 -19.49
C ASP A 88 -0.13 -9.88 -18.35
N ALA A 89 1.12 -10.31 -18.09
CA ALA A 89 1.99 -9.63 -17.12
C ALA A 89 2.28 -8.18 -17.54
N GLN A 90 2.61 -7.95 -18.82
CA GLN A 90 2.85 -6.61 -19.38
C GLN A 90 1.62 -5.70 -19.26
N GLY A 91 0.41 -6.27 -19.35
CA GLY A 91 -0.83 -5.52 -19.16
C GLY A 91 -1.15 -5.17 -17.70
N LYS A 92 -0.71 -5.98 -16.72
CA LYS A 92 -1.09 -5.84 -15.30
C LYS A 92 0.00 -5.20 -14.44
N CYS A 93 1.23 -5.72 -14.53
CA CYS A 93 2.30 -5.42 -13.59
C CYS A 93 2.72 -3.94 -13.55
N PRO A 94 2.79 -3.19 -14.68
CA PRO A 94 3.12 -1.77 -14.62
C PRO A 94 2.16 -0.96 -13.74
N GLY A 95 0.85 -1.20 -13.87
CA GLY A 95 -0.17 -0.50 -13.08
C GLY A 95 -0.12 -0.89 -11.60
N ILE A 96 0.09 -2.17 -11.31
CA ILE A 96 0.22 -2.68 -9.94
C ILE A 96 1.42 -2.07 -9.23
N CYS A 97 2.61 -2.10 -9.86
CA CYS A 97 3.81 -1.52 -9.28
C CYS A 97 3.65 0.00 -9.12
N PHE A 98 3.13 0.68 -10.13
CA PHE A 98 2.88 2.12 -10.07
C PHE A 98 1.94 2.51 -8.91
N GLY A 99 0.87 1.75 -8.69
CA GLY A 99 -0.03 1.95 -7.55
C GLY A 99 0.64 1.79 -6.19
N ASN A 100 1.77 1.08 -6.14
CA ASN A 100 2.60 0.92 -4.94
C ASN A 100 3.78 1.91 -4.88
N GLY A 101 3.83 2.89 -5.77
CA GLY A 101 4.92 3.87 -5.86
C GLY A 101 6.23 3.28 -6.39
N LEU A 102 6.15 2.19 -7.16
CA LEU A 102 7.29 1.42 -7.65
C LEU A 102 7.21 1.25 -9.18
N SER A 103 8.31 0.81 -9.79
CA SER A 103 8.34 0.43 -11.20
C SER A 103 8.39 -1.09 -11.33
N TRP A 104 7.70 -1.63 -12.35
CA TRP A 104 7.81 -3.04 -12.66
C TRP A 104 9.20 -3.35 -13.21
N SER A 105 9.85 -4.37 -12.65
CA SER A 105 11.20 -4.76 -13.09
C SER A 105 11.23 -5.51 -14.43
N GLY A 106 10.06 -5.89 -14.94
CA GLY A 106 9.89 -6.82 -16.06
C GLY A 106 9.77 -8.28 -15.63
N GLN A 107 9.91 -8.58 -14.33
CA GLN A 107 9.82 -9.93 -13.80
C GLN A 107 8.47 -10.19 -13.13
N TRP A 108 7.95 -11.38 -13.32
CA TRP A 108 6.75 -11.88 -12.67
C TRP A 108 6.89 -13.38 -12.47
N ARG A 109 6.13 -13.94 -11.53
CA ARG A 109 6.04 -15.39 -11.39
C ARG A 109 4.70 -15.82 -10.82
N THR A 110 4.26 -17.01 -11.20
CA THR A 110 3.10 -17.67 -10.59
C THR A 110 3.49 -18.23 -9.23
N THR A 111 2.76 -17.86 -8.19
CA THR A 111 2.91 -18.42 -6.84
C THR A 111 1.93 -19.56 -6.60
N VAL A 112 0.73 -19.46 -7.17
CA VAL A 112 -0.32 -20.46 -7.09
C VAL A 112 -0.95 -20.64 -8.46
N GLN A 113 -0.75 -21.81 -9.08
CA GLN A 113 -1.22 -22.09 -10.44
C GLN A 113 -2.70 -21.76 -10.62
N GLY A 114 -3.01 -20.94 -11.63
CA GLY A 114 -4.37 -20.54 -11.98
C GLY A 114 -5.08 -19.60 -10.99
N ARG A 115 -4.40 -19.16 -9.91
CA ARG A 115 -5.02 -18.30 -8.88
C ARG A 115 -4.23 -17.05 -8.54
N MET A 116 -2.91 -17.15 -8.43
CA MET A 116 -2.09 -16.04 -7.95
C MET A 116 -0.71 -16.03 -8.58
N SER A 117 -0.30 -14.84 -8.98
CA SER A 117 1.02 -14.48 -9.44
C SER A 117 1.45 -13.20 -8.73
N VAL A 118 2.75 -12.92 -8.78
CA VAL A 118 3.35 -11.70 -8.24
C VAL A 118 4.14 -10.98 -9.32
N CYS A 119 4.12 -9.65 -9.26
CA CYS A 119 4.98 -8.77 -10.05
C CYS A 119 6.16 -8.34 -9.16
N ASP A 120 7.37 -8.38 -9.69
CA ASP A 120 8.53 -7.82 -9.01
C ASP A 120 8.58 -6.30 -9.23
N CYS A 121 8.42 -5.54 -8.16
CA CYS A 121 8.32 -4.08 -8.18
C CYS A 121 9.52 -3.47 -7.42
N ARG A 122 10.17 -2.44 -7.96
CA ARG A 122 11.33 -1.79 -7.36
C ARG A 122 11.46 -0.32 -7.73
#